data_AF-A0A2N5XTN7-F1
#
_entry.id   AF-A0A2N5XTN7-F1
#
_cell.length_a   1.000
_cell.length_b   1.000
_cell.length_c   1.000
_cell.angle_alpha   90.00
_cell.angle_beta   90.00
_cell.angle_gamma   90.00
#
_symmetry.space_group_name_H-M   'P 1'
#
loop_
_entity.id
_entity.type
_entity.pdbx_description
1 polymer ?
#
loop_
_entity_poly.entity_id
_entity_poly.type
_entity_poly.pdbx_seq_one_letter_code
_entity_poly.pdbx_strand_id
1 'polypeptide(L)'
;MGSRLKEVKVALQDDVLRLVKELVPNGKINGNNYAAKSPVRHDRKAGSFVVWIGGNAKGAFKDYASEEDKGDVLGLICLCKGLDRKEALDWAEDWLGWRNMSKAEKAKLMRDVKKREASQKEEDLANYRRMVDRARRSWSTTLPISGTVGEAYFAFRGLPLDTIKNRAPFCRFLPDVEYWYEADYSYENGKKTKLKAGPKFPAIVSAMRDIEGGLQALHYTFIAPDGQGKAPVKDPSKAKLMFPRTQGAAIWLTRGEGNMDPITMAKAGKFAPVIIGEGIEDGLSAALAVPEARVLAAGSLPNMLHIPMHKAFGSFVLLKDNDWGKPQAQALFDKCVQRLKRAGYPVSVVSSSSGKDFNDLLRGA
;
A
#
# COMPACT_ATOMS: atom_id res chain seq x y z
N MET A 1 -10.79 32.85 -4.36
CA MET A 1 -11.25 31.61 -5.05
C MET A 1 -10.88 30.32 -4.31
N GLY A 2 -9.65 30.17 -3.80
CA GLY A 2 -9.19 28.91 -3.17
C GLY A 2 -10.00 28.41 -1.96
N SER A 3 -10.47 29.30 -1.06
CA SER A 3 -11.29 28.88 0.11
C SER A 3 -12.68 28.38 -0.30
N ARG A 4 -13.39 29.16 -1.15
CA ARG A 4 -14.71 28.82 -1.71
C ARG A 4 -14.70 27.43 -2.36
N LEU A 5 -13.74 27.20 -3.26
CA LEU A 5 -13.59 25.93 -3.96
C LEU A 5 -13.40 24.75 -3.01
N LYS A 6 -12.57 24.93 -1.97
CA LYS A 6 -12.31 23.90 -0.98
C LYS A 6 -13.55 23.58 -0.14
N GLU A 7 -14.29 24.59 0.27
CA GLU A 7 -15.52 24.43 1.07
C GLU A 7 -16.60 23.68 0.27
N VAL A 8 -16.84 24.07 -0.98
CA VAL A 8 -17.82 23.37 -1.85
C VAL A 8 -17.41 21.92 -2.06
N LYS A 9 -16.14 21.63 -2.36
CA LYS A 9 -15.67 20.26 -2.52
C LYS A 9 -15.88 19.41 -1.27
N VAL A 10 -15.55 19.95 -0.10
CA VAL A 10 -15.74 19.25 1.19
C VAL A 10 -17.22 18.95 1.44
N ALA A 11 -18.12 19.91 1.17
CA ALA A 11 -19.56 19.70 1.32
C ALA A 11 -20.13 18.67 0.33
N LEU A 12 -19.71 18.71 -0.95
CA LEU A 12 -20.07 17.69 -1.93
C LEU A 12 -19.59 16.29 -1.53
N GLN A 13 -18.37 16.22 -0.97
CA GLN A 13 -17.78 14.96 -0.52
C GLN A 13 -18.50 14.41 0.71
N ASP A 14 -18.99 15.26 1.62
CA ASP A 14 -19.78 14.83 2.77
C ASP A 14 -21.05 14.07 2.33
N ASP A 15 -21.79 14.62 1.34
CA ASP A 15 -23.00 14.02 0.75
C ASP A 15 -22.78 13.37 -0.62
N VAL A 16 -21.60 12.74 -0.80
CA VAL A 16 -21.19 12.19 -2.10
C VAL A 16 -22.16 11.14 -2.64
N LEU A 17 -22.80 10.36 -1.76
CA LEU A 17 -23.65 9.27 -2.20
C LEU A 17 -24.94 9.80 -2.83
N ARG A 18 -25.52 10.88 -2.28
CA ARG A 18 -26.65 11.57 -2.89
C ARG A 18 -26.25 12.18 -4.22
N LEU A 19 -25.12 12.89 -4.25
CA LEU A 19 -24.59 13.50 -5.47
C LEU A 19 -24.41 12.48 -6.59
N VAL A 20 -23.74 11.37 -6.31
CA VAL A 20 -23.43 10.34 -7.32
C VAL A 20 -24.67 9.64 -7.82
N LYS A 21 -25.65 9.34 -6.95
CA LYS A 21 -26.93 8.75 -7.37
C LYS A 21 -27.71 9.67 -8.31
N GLU A 22 -27.55 10.97 -8.20
CA GLU A 22 -28.17 11.96 -9.09
C GLU A 22 -27.40 12.11 -10.42
N LEU A 23 -26.07 12.20 -10.37
CA LEU A 23 -25.24 12.40 -11.56
C LEU A 23 -25.15 11.16 -12.46
N VAL A 24 -25.10 9.97 -11.86
CA VAL A 24 -24.91 8.69 -12.55
C VAL A 24 -25.86 7.65 -11.93
N PRO A 25 -27.16 7.67 -12.30
CA PRO A 25 -28.14 6.78 -11.72
C PRO A 25 -27.89 5.31 -12.10
N ASN A 26 -28.48 4.39 -11.35
CA ASN A 26 -28.44 2.94 -11.57
C ASN A 26 -27.06 2.27 -11.36
N GLY A 27 -26.12 2.93 -10.67
CA GLY A 27 -24.89 2.28 -10.23
C GLY A 27 -25.10 1.39 -8.99
N LYS A 28 -24.12 0.52 -8.76
CA LYS A 28 -24.09 -0.41 -7.64
C LYS A 28 -22.99 -0.02 -6.65
N ILE A 29 -23.30 -0.09 -5.36
CA ILE A 29 -22.33 0.09 -4.30
C ILE A 29 -21.55 -1.21 -4.11
N ASN A 30 -20.22 -1.12 -4.09
CA ASN A 30 -19.33 -2.22 -3.74
C ASN A 30 -18.22 -1.69 -2.81
N GLY A 31 -18.38 -1.90 -1.51
CA GLY A 31 -17.50 -1.30 -0.50
C GLY A 31 -17.50 0.23 -0.59
N ASN A 32 -16.32 0.82 -0.78
CA ASN A 32 -16.14 2.28 -0.93
C ASN A 32 -16.35 2.79 -2.36
N ASN A 33 -16.82 1.95 -3.28
CA ASN A 33 -16.96 2.29 -4.69
C ASN A 33 -18.44 2.32 -5.10
N TYR A 34 -18.78 3.25 -5.97
CA TYR A 34 -20.04 3.28 -6.72
C TYR A 34 -19.71 3.04 -8.20
N ALA A 35 -20.04 1.85 -8.68
CA ALA A 35 -19.76 1.43 -10.06
C ALA A 35 -21.02 1.58 -10.93
N ALA A 36 -20.92 2.36 -12.00
CA ALA A 36 -22.03 2.66 -12.89
C ALA A 36 -21.64 2.45 -14.36
N LYS A 37 -22.58 2.73 -15.27
CA LYS A 37 -22.25 2.93 -16.68
C LYS A 37 -21.57 4.28 -16.84
N SER A 38 -20.65 4.38 -17.81
CA SER A 38 -20.02 5.65 -18.13
C SER A 38 -21.09 6.68 -18.55
N PRO A 39 -21.02 7.94 -18.08
CA PRO A 39 -21.93 8.99 -18.50
C PRO A 39 -21.68 9.47 -19.94
N VAL A 40 -20.48 9.22 -20.47
CA VAL A 40 -20.03 9.73 -21.79
C VAL A 40 -19.79 8.61 -22.81
N ARG A 41 -19.66 7.35 -22.37
CA ARG A 41 -19.54 6.18 -23.26
C ARG A 41 -20.84 5.38 -23.29
N HIS A 42 -21.22 4.90 -24.48
CA HIS A 42 -22.41 4.05 -24.67
C HIS A 42 -22.18 2.60 -24.20
N ASP A 43 -22.06 2.42 -22.89
CA ASP A 43 -21.81 1.11 -22.29
C ASP A 43 -23.05 0.22 -22.20
N ARG A 44 -22.90 -1.03 -22.67
CA ARG A 44 -23.94 -2.06 -22.51
C ARG A 44 -24.02 -2.58 -21.07
N LYS A 45 -22.91 -2.60 -20.32
CA LYS A 45 -22.81 -3.08 -18.93
C LYS A 45 -22.04 -2.08 -18.04
N ALA A 46 -22.49 -1.92 -16.79
CA ALA A 46 -21.79 -1.11 -15.78
C ALA A 46 -20.51 -1.83 -15.29
N GLY A 47 -19.49 -1.06 -14.88
CA GLY A 47 -18.32 -1.63 -14.19
C GLY A 47 -16.98 -0.93 -14.43
N SER A 48 -16.79 -0.25 -15.57
CA SER A 48 -15.55 0.49 -15.85
C SER A 48 -15.55 1.87 -15.23
N PHE A 49 -16.71 2.51 -15.11
CA PHE A 49 -16.85 3.83 -14.47
C PHE A 49 -17.08 3.68 -12.97
N VAL A 50 -16.11 4.16 -12.18
CA VAL A 50 -16.11 4.05 -10.72
C VAL A 50 -15.99 5.43 -10.10
N VAL A 51 -16.88 5.73 -9.15
CA VAL A 51 -16.76 6.86 -8.23
C VAL A 51 -16.41 6.34 -6.84
N TRP A 52 -15.38 6.89 -6.20
CA TRP A 52 -15.06 6.56 -4.81
C TRP A 52 -16.01 7.31 -3.88
N ILE A 53 -16.84 6.60 -3.13
CA ILE A 53 -17.80 7.16 -2.16
C ILE A 53 -17.30 7.10 -0.71
N GLY A 54 -16.09 6.56 -0.49
CA GLY A 54 -15.39 6.53 0.79
C GLY A 54 -13.87 6.56 0.64
N GLY A 55 -13.16 6.73 1.75
CA GLY A 55 -11.69 6.81 1.79
C GLY A 55 -11.10 8.13 1.29
N ASN A 56 -9.78 8.18 1.12
CA ASN A 56 -9.05 9.42 0.80
C ASN A 56 -9.41 10.04 -0.56
N ALA A 57 -9.96 9.24 -1.48
CA ALA A 57 -10.36 9.66 -2.81
C ALA A 57 -11.87 9.96 -2.90
N LYS A 58 -12.59 10.08 -1.78
CA LYS A 58 -14.04 10.32 -1.76
C LYS A 58 -14.43 11.46 -2.71
N GLY A 59 -15.40 11.20 -3.59
CA GLY A 59 -15.88 12.11 -4.63
C GLY A 59 -15.06 12.11 -5.92
N ALA A 60 -13.86 11.53 -5.97
CA ALA A 60 -13.13 11.36 -7.22
C ALA A 60 -13.71 10.22 -8.06
N PHE A 61 -13.39 10.19 -9.35
CA PHE A 61 -13.83 9.15 -10.27
C PHE A 61 -12.72 8.73 -11.25
N LYS A 62 -12.89 7.54 -11.82
CA LYS A 62 -12.10 7.00 -12.94
C LYS A 62 -12.99 6.12 -13.80
N ASP A 63 -12.99 6.35 -15.11
CA ASP A 63 -13.36 5.32 -16.09
C ASP A 63 -12.11 4.50 -16.42
N TYR A 64 -12.10 3.21 -16.09
CA TYR A 64 -10.97 2.33 -16.40
C TYR A 64 -10.90 1.96 -17.88
N ALA A 65 -11.93 2.28 -18.67
CA ALA A 65 -11.92 2.09 -20.12
C ALA A 65 -11.43 3.33 -20.89
N SER A 66 -11.06 4.42 -20.20
CA SER A 66 -10.56 5.65 -20.79
C SER A 66 -9.39 6.19 -19.97
N GLU A 67 -8.28 6.55 -20.61
CA GLU A 67 -7.13 7.11 -19.88
C GLU A 67 -7.36 8.52 -19.36
N GLU A 68 -8.24 9.26 -20.04
CA GLU A 68 -8.51 10.69 -19.83
C GLU A 68 -9.60 10.93 -18.80
N ASP A 69 -10.60 10.03 -18.73
CA ASP A 69 -11.78 10.21 -17.88
C ASP A 69 -11.47 9.88 -16.41
N LYS A 70 -10.88 10.86 -15.73
CA LYS A 70 -10.58 10.83 -14.31
C LYS A 70 -10.59 12.24 -13.72
N GLY A 71 -10.99 12.36 -12.47
CA GLY A 71 -11.03 13.67 -11.84
C GLY A 71 -11.50 13.64 -10.40
N ASP A 72 -11.60 14.84 -9.82
CA ASP A 72 -12.19 15.06 -8.52
C ASP A 72 -13.72 15.20 -8.62
N VAL A 73 -14.37 15.51 -7.49
CA VAL A 73 -15.83 15.65 -7.41
C VAL A 73 -16.41 16.73 -8.33
N LEU A 74 -15.64 17.79 -8.63
CA LEU A 74 -16.06 18.79 -9.62
C LEU A 74 -15.82 18.31 -11.04
N GLY A 75 -14.72 17.60 -11.29
CA GLY A 75 -14.51 16.93 -12.57
C GLY A 75 -15.61 15.93 -12.90
N LEU A 76 -16.16 15.24 -11.89
CA LEU A 76 -17.31 14.35 -12.06
C LEU A 76 -18.53 15.13 -12.55
N ILE A 77 -18.82 16.29 -11.94
CA ILE A 77 -19.91 17.18 -12.37
C ILE A 77 -19.66 17.66 -13.80
N CYS A 78 -18.43 18.10 -14.11
CA CYS A 78 -18.05 18.54 -15.46
C CYS A 78 -18.35 17.44 -16.49
N LEU A 79 -17.90 16.20 -16.22
CA LEU A 79 -18.08 15.07 -17.11
C LEU A 79 -19.56 14.71 -17.29
N CYS A 80 -20.33 14.64 -16.21
CA CYS A 80 -21.73 14.23 -16.26
C CYS A 80 -22.66 15.29 -16.85
N LYS A 81 -22.30 16.58 -16.76
CA LYS A 81 -23.16 17.70 -17.18
C LYS A 81 -22.65 18.43 -18.42
N GLY A 82 -21.45 18.11 -18.92
CA GLY A 82 -20.82 18.81 -20.04
C GLY A 82 -20.44 20.26 -19.69
N LEU A 83 -20.12 20.52 -18.42
CA LEU A 83 -19.84 21.86 -17.90
C LEU A 83 -18.34 22.13 -17.79
N ASP A 84 -17.95 23.39 -17.90
CA ASP A 84 -16.63 23.84 -17.47
C ASP A 84 -16.52 23.86 -15.92
N ARG A 85 -15.30 24.08 -15.39
CA ARG A 85 -15.09 24.04 -13.93
C ARG A 85 -15.80 25.16 -13.17
N LYS A 86 -16.01 26.32 -13.79
CA LYS A 86 -16.69 27.47 -13.18
C LYS A 86 -18.18 27.19 -13.12
N GLU A 87 -18.76 26.73 -14.21
CA GLU A 87 -20.15 26.31 -14.31
C GLU A 87 -20.44 25.14 -13.36
N ALA A 88 -19.55 24.16 -13.25
CA ALA A 88 -19.68 23.05 -12.31
C ALA A 88 -19.64 23.51 -10.83
N LEU A 89 -18.84 24.54 -10.52
CA LEU A 89 -18.81 25.13 -9.18
C LEU A 89 -20.13 25.85 -8.86
N ASP A 90 -20.65 26.62 -9.82
CA ASP A 90 -21.90 27.34 -9.67
C ASP A 90 -23.10 26.36 -9.56
N TRP A 91 -23.11 25.30 -10.37
CA TRP A 91 -24.07 24.19 -10.25
C TRP A 91 -23.98 23.50 -8.88
N ALA A 92 -22.77 23.25 -8.39
CA ALA A 92 -22.57 22.60 -7.09
C ALA A 92 -23.11 23.45 -5.93
N GLU A 93 -22.95 24.76 -5.97
CA GLU A 93 -23.52 25.65 -4.95
C GLU A 93 -25.04 25.68 -4.98
N ASP A 94 -25.64 25.65 -6.18
CA ASP A 94 -27.09 25.51 -6.32
C ASP A 94 -27.57 24.16 -5.76
N TRP A 95 -26.88 23.07 -6.12
CA TRP A 95 -27.19 21.72 -5.67
C TRP A 95 -27.11 21.58 -4.14
N LEU A 96 -26.09 22.19 -3.52
CA LEU A 96 -25.95 22.26 -2.06
C LEU A 96 -26.97 23.20 -1.40
N GLY A 97 -27.76 23.96 -2.17
CA GLY A 97 -28.68 24.98 -1.68
C GLY A 97 -27.98 26.25 -1.16
N TRP A 98 -26.69 26.41 -1.43
CA TRP A 98 -25.87 27.48 -0.84
C TRP A 98 -26.23 28.87 -1.33
N ARG A 99 -26.80 29.04 -2.53
CA ARG A 99 -27.24 30.37 -2.98
C ARG A 99 -28.31 30.99 -2.08
N ASN A 100 -29.13 30.16 -1.45
CA ASN A 100 -30.22 30.58 -0.58
C ASN A 100 -29.88 30.49 0.92
N MET A 101 -28.72 29.95 1.29
CA MET A 101 -28.29 29.85 2.69
C MET A 101 -27.67 31.15 3.18
N SER A 102 -28.05 31.56 4.39
CA SER A 102 -27.38 32.62 5.14
C SER A 102 -25.93 32.24 5.46
N LYS A 103 -25.12 33.27 5.76
CA LYS A 103 -23.72 33.08 6.20
C LYS A 103 -23.64 32.22 7.47
N ALA A 104 -24.62 32.33 8.37
CA ALA A 104 -24.68 31.55 9.60
C ALA A 104 -24.96 30.07 9.36
N GLU A 105 -25.88 29.75 8.44
CA GLU A 105 -26.21 28.37 8.06
C GLU A 105 -25.03 27.67 7.38
N LYS A 106 -24.35 28.35 6.45
CA LYS A 106 -23.12 27.84 5.83
C LYS A 106 -22.04 27.56 6.87
N ALA A 107 -21.84 28.48 7.82
CA ALA A 107 -20.87 28.30 8.89
C ALA A 107 -21.21 27.10 9.80
N LYS A 108 -22.50 26.88 10.09
CA LYS A 108 -22.96 25.71 10.86
C LYS A 108 -22.72 24.41 10.09
N LEU A 109 -23.12 24.34 8.82
CA LEU A 109 -22.89 23.17 7.97
C LEU A 109 -21.40 22.81 7.91
N MET A 110 -20.53 23.80 7.68
CA MET A 110 -19.08 23.55 7.61
C MET A 110 -18.48 23.10 8.95
N ARG A 111 -19.03 23.52 10.10
CA ARG A 111 -18.63 22.99 11.41
C ARG A 111 -19.05 21.53 11.56
N ASP A 112 -20.27 21.18 11.13
CA ASP A 112 -20.78 19.82 11.21
C ASP A 112 -19.99 18.86 10.29
N VAL A 113 -19.67 19.29 9.06
CA VAL A 113 -18.82 18.51 8.15
C VAL A 113 -17.43 18.28 8.75
N LYS A 114 -16.78 19.32 9.28
CA LYS A 114 -15.48 19.18 9.96
C LYS A 114 -15.54 18.24 11.17
N LYS A 115 -16.63 18.30 11.95
CA LYS A 115 -16.86 17.40 13.08
C LYS A 115 -17.00 15.94 12.63
N ARG A 116 -17.78 15.68 11.56
CA ARG A 116 -17.91 14.35 10.94
C ARG A 116 -16.58 13.83 10.42
N GLU A 117 -15.82 14.65 9.69
CA GLU A 117 -14.48 14.28 9.22
C GLU A 117 -13.51 13.95 10.35
N ALA A 118 -13.53 14.74 11.43
CA ALA A 118 -12.68 14.49 12.60
C ALA A 118 -13.06 13.17 13.29
N SER A 119 -14.35 12.93 13.50
CA SER A 119 -14.87 11.68 14.07
C SER A 119 -14.49 10.47 13.21
N GLN A 120 -14.61 10.57 11.88
CA GLN A 120 -14.22 9.49 10.97
C GLN A 120 -12.72 9.21 11.04
N LYS A 121 -11.88 10.25 11.07
CA LYS A 121 -10.42 10.09 11.19
C LYS A 121 -10.01 9.43 12.51
N GLU A 122 -10.67 9.77 13.61
CA GLU A 122 -10.43 9.15 14.90
C GLU A 122 -10.84 7.68 14.90
N GLU A 123 -12.00 7.35 14.33
CA GLU A 123 -12.45 5.98 14.17
C GLU A 123 -11.50 5.16 13.27
N ASP A 124 -11.05 5.71 12.14
CA ASP A 124 -10.09 5.08 11.24
C ASP A 124 -8.76 4.81 11.94
N LEU A 125 -8.28 5.74 12.76
CA LEU A 125 -7.06 5.57 13.55
C LEU A 125 -7.24 4.50 14.63
N ALA A 126 -8.38 4.47 15.33
CA ALA A 126 -8.70 3.45 16.31
C ALA A 126 -8.85 2.05 15.67
N ASN A 127 -9.45 1.96 14.48
CA ASN A 127 -9.52 0.75 13.66
C ASN A 127 -8.10 0.28 13.28
N TYR A 128 -7.27 1.18 12.78
CA TYR A 128 -5.88 0.86 12.42
C TYR A 128 -5.07 0.34 13.61
N ARG A 129 -5.18 1.00 14.78
CA ARG A 129 -4.54 0.53 16.03
C ARG A 129 -4.96 -0.90 16.38
N ARG A 130 -6.27 -1.20 16.34
CA ARG A 130 -6.78 -2.57 16.56
C ARG A 130 -6.22 -3.59 15.58
N MET A 131 -6.03 -3.22 14.31
CA MET A 131 -5.42 -4.09 13.30
C MET A 131 -3.93 -4.32 13.56
N VAL A 132 -3.18 -3.28 13.97
CA VAL A 132 -1.77 -3.41 14.37
C VAL A 132 -1.63 -4.32 15.59
N ASP A 133 -2.50 -4.18 16.60
CA ASP A 133 -2.49 -5.07 17.76
C ASP A 133 -2.82 -6.51 17.40
N ARG A 134 -3.69 -6.74 16.40
CA ARG A 134 -3.91 -8.07 15.85
C ARG A 134 -2.65 -8.62 15.20
N ALA A 135 -1.92 -7.83 14.40
CA ALA A 135 -0.65 -8.25 13.83
C ALA A 135 0.39 -8.57 14.90
N ARG A 136 0.46 -7.79 15.99
CA ARG A 136 1.34 -8.07 17.14
C ARG A 136 0.98 -9.38 17.84
N ARG A 137 -0.30 -9.67 18.05
CA ARG A 137 -0.75 -10.97 18.57
C ARG A 137 -0.41 -12.13 17.63
N SER A 138 -0.60 -11.94 16.33
CA SER A 138 -0.18 -12.95 15.34
C SER A 138 1.33 -13.16 15.34
N TRP A 139 2.14 -12.11 15.53
CA TRP A 139 3.59 -12.24 15.67
C TRP A 139 4.00 -13.00 16.92
N SER A 140 3.33 -12.80 18.06
CA SER A 140 3.70 -13.49 19.31
C SER A 140 3.47 -15.01 19.26
N THR A 141 2.61 -15.50 18.37
CA THR A 141 2.35 -16.94 18.20
C THR A 141 3.27 -17.61 17.17
N THR A 142 4.18 -16.86 16.54
CA THR A 142 5.10 -17.40 15.54
C THR A 142 6.27 -18.14 16.19
N LEU A 143 6.80 -19.13 15.48
CA LEU A 143 7.94 -19.94 15.91
C LEU A 143 9.26 -19.39 15.35
N PRO A 144 10.41 -19.70 15.96
CA PRO A 144 11.71 -19.49 15.32
C PRO A 144 11.75 -20.10 13.91
N ILE A 145 12.49 -19.48 12.99
CA ILE A 145 12.61 -20.00 11.62
C ILE A 145 13.61 -21.17 11.51
N SER A 146 14.55 -21.29 12.44
CA SER A 146 15.59 -22.32 12.41
C SER A 146 15.01 -23.73 12.55
N GLY A 147 15.51 -24.66 11.74
CA GLY A 147 15.04 -26.04 11.66
C GLY A 147 13.68 -26.21 10.97
N THR A 148 13.17 -25.18 10.29
CA THR A 148 11.87 -25.22 9.62
C THR A 148 12.00 -25.27 8.10
N VAL A 149 10.93 -25.66 7.41
CA VAL A 149 10.85 -25.56 5.95
C VAL A 149 10.98 -24.12 5.43
N GLY A 150 10.74 -23.10 6.27
CA GLY A 150 11.02 -21.71 5.95
C GLY A 150 12.52 -21.39 5.85
N GLU A 151 13.36 -22.03 6.66
CA GLU A 151 14.82 -21.93 6.55
C GLU A 151 15.33 -22.67 5.31
N ALA A 152 14.80 -23.87 5.05
CA ALA A 152 15.08 -24.63 3.83
C ALA A 152 14.71 -23.85 2.56
N TYR A 153 13.60 -23.10 2.59
CA TYR A 153 13.20 -22.21 1.49
C TYR A 153 14.30 -21.19 1.17
N PHE A 154 14.83 -20.48 2.16
CA PHE A 154 15.89 -19.51 1.91
C PHE A 154 17.17 -20.18 1.40
N ALA A 155 17.56 -21.34 1.96
CA ALA A 155 18.70 -22.11 1.46
C ALA A 155 18.52 -22.54 -0.01
N PHE A 156 17.33 -23.03 -0.40
CA PHE A 156 17.00 -23.38 -1.78
C PHE A 156 17.06 -22.19 -2.73
N ARG A 157 16.79 -20.98 -2.23
CA ARG A 157 16.90 -19.72 -2.97
C ARG A 157 18.35 -19.18 -3.03
N GLY A 158 19.33 -19.94 -2.55
CA GLY A 158 20.74 -19.51 -2.48
C GLY A 158 21.01 -18.49 -1.37
N LEU A 159 20.13 -18.40 -0.36
CA LEU A 159 20.15 -17.39 0.69
C LEU A 159 20.22 -18.02 2.11
N PRO A 160 21.16 -18.93 2.41
CA PRO A 160 21.25 -19.54 3.74
C PRO A 160 21.40 -18.46 4.82
N LEU A 161 20.44 -18.38 5.75
CA LEU A 161 20.27 -17.21 6.64
C LEU A 161 21.41 -17.01 7.64
N ASP A 162 22.15 -18.06 7.97
CA ASP A 162 23.34 -18.04 8.82
C ASP A 162 24.55 -17.38 8.16
N THR A 163 24.59 -17.32 6.83
CA THR A 163 25.66 -16.64 6.07
C THR A 163 25.48 -15.12 5.98
N ILE A 164 24.29 -14.62 6.31
CA ILE A 164 23.97 -13.19 6.22
C ILE A 164 24.56 -12.44 7.43
N LYS A 165 25.63 -11.67 7.21
CA LYS A 165 26.27 -10.85 8.24
C LYS A 165 25.30 -9.82 8.83
N ASN A 166 25.35 -9.62 10.15
CA ASN A 166 24.51 -8.66 10.88
C ASN A 166 23.01 -8.75 10.53
N ARG A 167 22.54 -9.98 10.24
CA ARG A 167 21.14 -10.27 9.97
C ARG A 167 20.28 -9.85 11.15
N ALA A 168 19.25 -9.06 10.87
CA ALA A 168 18.23 -8.75 11.85
C ALA A 168 17.27 -9.94 12.01
N PRO A 169 16.59 -10.09 13.16
CA PRO A 169 15.56 -11.12 13.35
C PRO A 169 14.26 -10.72 12.63
N PHE A 170 14.34 -10.62 11.30
CA PHE A 170 13.29 -10.03 10.46
C PHE A 170 12.12 -10.98 10.23
N CYS A 171 12.32 -12.29 10.34
CA CYS A 171 11.30 -13.29 10.08
C CYS A 171 11.24 -14.38 11.15
N ARG A 172 10.09 -15.04 11.16
CA ARG A 172 9.69 -16.18 11.97
C ARG A 172 8.81 -17.10 11.12
N PHE A 173 8.32 -18.18 11.69
CA PHE A 173 7.64 -19.23 10.94
C PHE A 173 6.29 -19.61 11.55
N LEU A 174 5.34 -19.99 10.70
CA LEU A 174 4.10 -20.66 11.07
C LEU A 174 3.88 -21.88 10.15
N PRO A 175 3.65 -23.09 10.69
CA PRO A 175 3.54 -24.31 9.89
C PRO A 175 2.22 -24.42 9.13
N ASP A 176 1.15 -23.80 9.63
CA ASP A 176 -0.21 -23.97 9.12
C ASP A 176 -0.99 -22.65 9.18
N VAL A 177 -0.94 -21.88 8.09
CA VAL A 177 -1.60 -20.56 7.98
C VAL A 177 -2.61 -20.59 6.86
N GLU A 178 -3.83 -20.16 7.15
CA GLU A 178 -4.84 -19.94 6.11
C GLU A 178 -4.36 -18.88 5.11
N TYR A 179 -4.34 -19.24 3.83
CA TYR A 179 -4.19 -18.32 2.73
C TYR A 179 -5.53 -17.64 2.46
N TRP A 180 -5.79 -16.58 3.23
CA TRP A 180 -7.11 -15.94 3.30
C TRP A 180 -7.56 -15.21 2.03
N TYR A 181 -6.69 -15.11 1.02
CA TYR A 181 -7.02 -14.55 -0.30
C TYR A 181 -7.89 -15.50 -1.14
N GLU A 182 -7.77 -16.81 -0.92
CA GLU A 182 -8.61 -17.85 -1.53
C GLU A 182 -9.74 -18.35 -0.61
N ALA A 183 -10.04 -17.58 0.44
CA ALA A 183 -11.24 -17.80 1.24
C ALA A 183 -12.45 -17.12 0.58
N ASP A 184 -13.64 -17.71 0.72
CA ASP A 184 -14.87 -17.14 0.18
C ASP A 184 -15.52 -16.21 1.22
N TYR A 185 -15.99 -15.05 0.77
CA TYR A 185 -16.63 -14.05 1.63
C TYR A 185 -17.95 -13.56 1.05
N SER A 186 -18.95 -13.38 1.90
CA SER A 186 -20.13 -12.54 1.63
C SER A 186 -19.89 -11.12 2.12
N TYR A 187 -20.46 -10.15 1.41
CA TYR A 187 -20.47 -8.73 1.76
C TYR A 187 -21.93 -8.25 1.77
N GLU A 188 -22.58 -8.36 2.93
CA GLU A 188 -23.98 -7.95 3.12
C GLU A 188 -24.05 -6.82 4.14
N ASN A 189 -24.79 -5.76 3.82
CA ASN A 189 -24.98 -4.60 4.70
C ASN A 189 -23.67 -4.01 5.26
N GLY A 190 -22.61 -3.99 4.44
CA GLY A 190 -21.29 -3.50 4.83
C GLY A 190 -20.50 -4.44 5.75
N LYS A 191 -21.04 -5.62 6.08
CA LYS A 191 -20.37 -6.63 6.90
C LYS A 191 -19.73 -7.71 6.02
N LYS A 192 -18.43 -7.92 6.22
CA LYS A 192 -17.68 -9.02 5.59
C LYS A 192 -17.80 -10.28 6.46
N THR A 193 -18.40 -11.33 5.90
CA THR A 193 -18.55 -12.64 6.57
C THR A 193 -17.82 -13.70 5.76
N LYS A 194 -16.99 -14.52 6.42
CA LYS A 194 -16.31 -15.64 5.76
C LYS A 194 -17.29 -16.80 5.58
N LEU A 195 -17.50 -17.22 4.34
CA LEU A 195 -18.36 -18.35 3.98
C LEU A 195 -17.58 -19.66 3.94
N LYS A 196 -16.34 -19.61 3.41
CA LYS A 196 -15.46 -20.76 3.28
C LYS A 196 -14.03 -20.36 3.60
N ALA A 197 -13.32 -21.18 4.37
CA ALA A 197 -11.90 -20.96 4.63
C ALA A 197 -11.04 -21.19 3.38
N GLY A 198 -9.96 -20.43 3.27
CA GLY A 198 -8.94 -20.69 2.25
C GLY A 198 -8.13 -21.96 2.56
N PRO A 199 -7.35 -22.45 1.59
CA PRO A 199 -6.36 -23.50 1.85
C PRO A 199 -5.33 -23.01 2.87
N LYS A 200 -4.63 -23.93 3.52
CA LYS A 200 -3.57 -23.60 4.46
C LYS A 200 -2.21 -24.03 3.94
N PHE A 201 -1.19 -23.22 4.23
CA PHE A 201 0.19 -23.51 3.88
C PHE A 201 1.14 -23.11 5.01
N PRO A 202 2.36 -23.66 5.05
CA PRO A 202 3.43 -23.08 5.84
C PRO A 202 3.74 -21.67 5.34
N ALA A 203 4.12 -20.77 6.27
CA ALA A 203 4.41 -19.39 5.94
C ALA A 203 5.63 -18.86 6.70
N ILE A 204 6.51 -18.18 5.96
CA ILE A 204 7.51 -17.29 6.52
C ILE A 204 6.80 -15.98 6.86
N VAL A 205 6.79 -15.63 8.14
CA VAL A 205 6.18 -14.39 8.64
C VAL A 205 7.28 -13.40 8.90
N SER A 206 7.31 -12.30 8.15
CA SER A 206 8.30 -11.24 8.27
C SER A 206 7.73 -10.00 8.92
N ALA A 207 8.44 -9.45 9.91
CA ALA A 207 8.06 -8.25 10.64
C ALA A 207 8.33 -7.00 9.80
N MET A 208 7.29 -6.22 9.53
CA MET A 208 7.42 -4.87 8.97
C MET A 208 7.40 -3.86 10.11
N ARG A 209 8.52 -3.15 10.27
CA ARG A 209 8.74 -2.20 11.36
C ARG A 209 8.94 -0.79 10.85
N ASP A 210 8.49 0.18 11.64
CA ASP A 210 8.81 1.58 11.41
C ASP A 210 10.26 1.91 11.81
N ILE A 211 10.62 3.19 11.70
CA ILE A 211 11.95 3.68 12.01
C ILE A 211 12.34 3.52 13.49
N GLU A 212 11.36 3.43 14.38
CA GLU A 212 11.56 3.23 15.82
C GLU A 212 11.66 1.73 16.19
N GLY A 213 11.50 0.84 15.21
CA GLY A 213 11.51 -0.60 15.41
C GLY A 213 10.14 -1.15 15.85
N GLY A 214 9.11 -0.32 15.91
CA GLY A 214 7.75 -0.71 16.24
C GLY A 214 7.16 -1.64 15.17
N LEU A 215 6.64 -2.80 15.59
CA LEU A 215 5.94 -3.72 14.67
C LEU A 215 4.61 -3.09 14.24
N GLN A 216 4.45 -2.85 12.94
CA GLN A 216 3.26 -2.25 12.34
C GLN A 216 2.48 -3.23 11.46
N ALA A 217 3.19 -4.08 10.72
CA ALA A 217 2.57 -5.06 9.84
C ALA A 217 3.40 -6.34 9.72
N LEU A 218 2.77 -7.36 9.16
CA LEU A 218 3.35 -8.65 8.85
C LEU A 218 3.27 -8.90 7.35
N HIS A 219 4.36 -9.40 6.81
CA HIS A 219 4.45 -9.93 5.46
C HIS A 219 4.52 -11.46 5.53
N TYR A 220 3.55 -12.14 4.95
CA TYR A 220 3.46 -13.59 4.89
C TYR A 220 3.92 -14.05 3.51
N THR A 221 5.02 -14.81 3.45
CA THR A 221 5.40 -15.59 2.27
C THR A 221 4.90 -17.00 2.48
N PHE A 222 3.82 -17.39 1.79
CA PHE A 222 3.32 -18.76 1.82
C PHE A 222 4.23 -19.62 0.96
N ILE A 223 4.69 -20.75 1.50
CA ILE A 223 5.67 -21.62 0.87
C ILE A 223 5.08 -22.99 0.57
N ALA A 224 5.64 -23.65 -0.45
CA ALA A 224 5.29 -25.03 -0.74
C ALA A 224 5.67 -25.92 0.45
N PRO A 225 4.93 -27.01 0.74
CA PRO A 225 5.23 -27.90 1.87
C PRO A 225 6.62 -28.52 1.84
N ASP A 226 7.23 -28.64 0.66
CA ASP A 226 8.60 -29.14 0.47
C ASP A 226 9.68 -28.05 0.60
N GLY A 227 9.28 -26.78 0.73
CA GLY A 227 10.18 -25.63 0.83
C GLY A 227 10.85 -25.21 -0.47
N GLN A 228 10.62 -25.88 -1.60
CA GLN A 228 11.32 -25.62 -2.87
C GLN A 228 10.68 -24.50 -3.69
N GLY A 229 9.77 -23.73 -3.08
CA GLY A 229 9.09 -22.66 -3.77
C GLY A 229 8.05 -21.97 -2.91
N LYS A 230 7.35 -21.02 -3.53
CA LYS A 230 6.16 -20.41 -2.94
C LYS A 230 4.99 -21.40 -3.02
N ALA A 231 3.99 -21.21 -2.17
CA ALA A 231 2.82 -22.08 -2.13
C ALA A 231 2.11 -22.16 -3.51
N PRO A 232 1.56 -23.33 -3.89
CA PRO A 232 0.86 -23.54 -5.15
C PRO A 232 -0.55 -22.95 -5.10
N VAL A 233 -0.65 -21.62 -5.08
CA VAL A 233 -1.90 -20.87 -5.11
C VAL A 233 -2.36 -20.61 -6.55
N LYS A 234 -3.64 -20.27 -6.75
CA LYS A 234 -4.24 -20.08 -8.09
C LYS A 234 -3.51 -19.03 -8.94
N ASP A 235 -3.09 -17.94 -8.31
CA ASP A 235 -2.25 -16.91 -8.92
C ASP A 235 -0.89 -16.90 -8.22
N PRO A 236 0.16 -17.50 -8.82
CA PRO A 236 1.50 -17.57 -8.21
C PRO A 236 2.09 -16.21 -7.83
N SER A 237 1.66 -15.11 -8.46
CA SER A 237 2.09 -13.75 -8.10
C SER A 237 1.52 -13.27 -6.76
N LYS A 238 0.52 -13.97 -6.22
CA LYS A 238 -0.20 -13.64 -4.98
C LYS A 238 0.14 -14.53 -3.79
N ALA A 239 1.14 -15.40 -3.89
CA ALA A 239 1.61 -16.24 -2.79
C ALA A 239 2.21 -15.46 -1.59
N LYS A 240 2.16 -14.13 -1.63
CA LYS A 240 2.58 -13.23 -0.55
C LYS A 240 1.40 -12.35 -0.15
N LEU A 241 1.12 -12.25 1.15
CA LEU A 241 0.09 -11.36 1.69
C LEU A 241 0.65 -10.46 2.79
N MET A 242 0.12 -9.26 2.92
CA MET A 242 0.52 -8.30 3.95
C MET A 242 -0.69 -7.88 4.79
N PHE A 243 -0.47 -7.74 6.10
CA PHE A 243 -1.51 -7.28 7.03
C PHE A 243 -0.91 -6.58 8.27
N PRO A 244 -1.46 -5.44 8.72
CA PRO A 244 -2.40 -4.54 8.04
C PRO A 244 -1.67 -3.65 7.02
N ARG A 245 -2.04 -2.36 6.91
CA ARG A 245 -1.36 -1.39 6.06
C ARG A 245 0.13 -1.29 6.44
N THR A 246 0.99 -1.26 5.43
CA THR A 246 2.46 -1.32 5.53
C THR A 246 3.16 0.03 5.39
N GLN A 247 2.41 1.09 5.04
CA GLN A 247 2.90 2.44 4.83
C GLN A 247 3.73 2.94 6.04
N GLY A 248 4.96 3.37 5.79
CA GLY A 248 5.87 3.84 6.85
C GLY A 248 6.69 2.73 7.51
N ALA A 249 6.44 1.47 7.17
CA ALA A 249 7.18 0.31 7.66
C ALA A 249 7.90 -0.45 6.53
N ALA A 250 8.96 -1.15 6.90
CA ALA A 250 9.74 -2.01 6.01
C ALA A 250 10.20 -3.27 6.75
N ILE A 251 10.63 -4.29 6.00
CA ILE A 251 11.26 -5.49 6.56
C ILE A 251 12.75 -5.21 6.66
N TRP A 252 13.28 -5.13 7.87
CA TRP A 252 14.68 -4.78 8.12
C TRP A 252 15.52 -6.05 8.05
N LEU A 253 16.24 -6.28 6.96
CA LEU A 253 16.93 -7.55 6.71
C LEU A 253 18.28 -7.63 7.43
N THR A 254 19.07 -6.55 7.32
CA THR A 254 20.37 -6.44 8.00
C THR A 254 20.48 -5.13 8.75
N ARG A 255 21.37 -5.10 9.74
CA ARG A 255 21.73 -3.87 10.46
C ARG A 255 22.92 -3.13 9.84
N GLY A 256 23.56 -3.72 8.83
CA GLY A 256 24.79 -3.21 8.22
C GLY A 256 25.97 -3.23 9.18
N GLU A 257 27.04 -2.53 8.81
CA GLU A 257 28.24 -2.41 9.62
C GLU A 257 27.94 -1.79 11.01
N GLY A 258 28.64 -2.29 12.04
CA GLY A 258 28.42 -1.89 13.43
C GLY A 258 27.21 -2.53 14.11
N ASN A 259 26.32 -3.23 13.38
CA ASN A 259 25.21 -4.01 13.94
C ASN A 259 24.23 -3.20 14.83
N MET A 260 24.06 -1.91 14.54
CA MET A 260 23.21 -0.98 15.30
C MET A 260 21.83 -0.79 14.65
N ASP A 261 20.84 -0.34 15.41
CA ASP A 261 19.62 0.23 14.84
C ASP A 261 19.82 1.72 14.46
N PRO A 262 18.96 2.30 13.61
CA PRO A 262 19.13 3.68 13.14
C PRO A 262 19.10 4.73 14.25
N ILE A 263 18.33 4.52 15.32
CA ILE A 263 18.26 5.46 16.45
C ILE A 263 19.59 5.46 17.19
N THR A 264 20.14 4.29 17.47
CA THR A 264 21.45 4.13 18.11
C THR A 264 22.57 4.73 17.25
N MET A 265 22.56 4.47 15.93
CA MET A 265 23.52 5.08 15.00
C MET A 265 23.48 6.60 15.04
N ALA A 266 22.27 7.19 14.95
CA ALA A 266 22.09 8.63 15.00
C ALA A 266 22.58 9.25 16.31
N LYS A 267 22.36 8.60 17.45
CA LYS A 267 22.89 9.05 18.76
C LYS A 267 24.41 9.03 18.79
N ALA A 268 25.03 8.07 18.11
CA ALA A 268 26.47 7.96 17.97
C ALA A 268 27.07 8.87 16.86
N GLY A 269 26.26 9.73 16.22
CA GLY A 269 26.72 10.55 15.10
C GLY A 269 27.09 9.77 13.84
N LYS A 270 26.64 8.51 13.74
CA LYS A 270 26.93 7.61 12.62
C LYS A 270 25.78 7.60 11.60
N PHE A 271 26.13 7.42 10.34
CA PHE A 271 25.21 7.16 9.25
C PHE A 271 25.82 6.15 8.28
N ALA A 272 24.98 5.44 7.52
CA ALA A 272 25.41 4.44 6.54
C ALA A 272 24.52 4.47 5.29
N PRO A 273 25.01 3.97 4.13
CA PRO A 273 24.16 3.72 2.98
C PRO A 273 23.08 2.67 3.31
N VAL A 274 21.94 2.81 2.63
CA VAL A 274 20.82 1.89 2.77
C VAL A 274 20.43 1.33 1.41
N ILE A 275 20.40 0.00 1.30
CA ILE A 275 19.91 -0.72 0.13
C ILE A 275 18.44 -1.10 0.35
N ILE A 276 17.60 -0.90 -0.66
CA ILE A 276 16.17 -1.22 -0.59
C ILE A 276 15.76 -2.04 -1.80
N GLY A 277 15.32 -3.27 -1.55
CA GLY A 277 14.66 -4.13 -2.53
C GLY A 277 13.14 -4.09 -2.41
N GLU A 278 12.45 -4.51 -3.46
CA GLU A 278 11.02 -4.81 -3.38
C GLU A 278 10.79 -6.08 -2.54
N GLY A 279 11.43 -7.18 -2.94
CA GLY A 279 11.36 -8.48 -2.28
C GLY A 279 12.35 -8.67 -1.13
N ILE A 280 12.06 -9.66 -0.27
CA ILE A 280 12.97 -10.11 0.78
C ILE A 280 14.19 -10.79 0.14
N GLU A 281 13.93 -11.62 -0.86
CA GLU A 281 14.93 -12.41 -1.57
C GLU A 281 15.94 -11.51 -2.30
N ASP A 282 15.49 -10.41 -2.92
CA ASP A 282 16.35 -9.43 -3.58
C ASP A 282 17.21 -8.66 -2.58
N GLY A 283 16.60 -8.21 -1.48
CA GLY A 283 17.34 -7.55 -0.41
C GLY A 283 18.37 -8.47 0.24
N LEU A 284 18.06 -9.74 0.46
CA LEU A 284 19.04 -10.71 0.98
C LEU A 284 20.15 -11.01 -0.03
N SER A 285 19.83 -11.03 -1.34
CA SER A 285 20.85 -11.19 -2.40
C SER A 285 21.84 -10.03 -2.38
N ALA A 286 21.36 -8.79 -2.21
CA ALA A 286 22.22 -7.63 -2.02
C ALA A 286 22.98 -7.66 -0.68
N ALA A 287 22.38 -8.18 0.40
CA ALA A 287 23.03 -8.30 1.69
C ALA A 287 24.22 -9.28 1.68
N LEU A 288 24.16 -10.34 0.85
CA LEU A 288 25.31 -11.22 0.62
C LEU A 288 26.43 -10.51 -0.14
N ALA A 289 26.08 -9.72 -1.16
CA ALA A 289 27.04 -9.00 -1.98
C ALA A 289 27.69 -7.81 -1.28
N VAL A 290 26.97 -7.14 -0.37
CA VAL A 290 27.41 -5.93 0.34
C VAL A 290 27.13 -6.05 1.84
N PRO A 291 27.89 -6.86 2.59
CA PRO A 291 27.63 -7.17 4.00
C PRO A 291 27.69 -5.98 4.96
N GLU A 292 28.36 -4.90 4.57
CA GLU A 292 28.45 -3.63 5.30
C GLU A 292 27.17 -2.78 5.17
N ALA A 293 26.37 -3.00 4.14
CA ALA A 293 25.18 -2.21 3.90
C ALA A 293 24.03 -2.61 4.82
N ARG A 294 23.25 -1.61 5.24
CA ARG A 294 21.92 -1.87 5.80
C ARG A 294 20.97 -2.18 4.65
N VAL A 295 20.27 -3.30 4.74
CA VAL A 295 19.31 -3.70 3.71
C VAL A 295 17.89 -3.82 4.26
N LEU A 296 16.93 -3.28 3.52
CA LEU A 296 15.50 -3.39 3.79
C LEU A 296 14.77 -3.96 2.57
N ALA A 297 13.68 -4.67 2.82
CA ALA A 297 12.69 -5.00 1.80
C ALA A 297 11.41 -4.16 2.02
N ALA A 298 10.92 -3.55 0.95
CA ALA A 298 9.70 -2.77 0.96
C ALA A 298 8.44 -3.66 1.01
N GLY A 299 8.53 -4.91 0.55
CA GLY A 299 7.44 -5.88 0.44
C GLY A 299 6.52 -5.67 -0.77
N SER A 300 6.59 -4.49 -1.43
CA SER A 300 5.91 -4.18 -2.68
C SER A 300 6.39 -2.85 -3.23
N LEU A 301 6.29 -2.65 -4.54
CA LEU A 301 6.61 -1.36 -5.17
C LEU A 301 5.81 -0.18 -4.61
N PRO A 302 4.47 -0.27 -4.37
CA PRO A 302 3.74 0.82 -3.74
C PRO A 302 4.24 1.19 -2.35
N ASN A 303 4.67 0.21 -1.54
CA ASN A 303 5.22 0.51 -0.22
C ASN A 303 6.65 1.08 -0.29
N MET A 304 7.39 0.82 -1.38
CA MET A 304 8.70 1.45 -1.60
C MET A 304 8.59 2.99 -1.62
N LEU A 305 7.46 3.53 -2.09
CA LEU A 305 7.19 4.97 -2.04
C LEU A 305 7.08 5.51 -0.61
N HIS A 306 6.84 4.64 0.38
CA HIS A 306 6.53 5.02 1.76
C HIS A 306 7.53 4.49 2.78
N ILE A 307 8.68 3.98 2.33
CA ILE A 307 9.78 3.56 3.20
C ILE A 307 10.16 4.67 4.20
N PRO A 308 10.54 4.30 5.43
CA PRO A 308 11.01 5.25 6.43
C PRO A 308 12.30 5.93 5.95
N MET A 309 12.44 7.20 6.29
CA MET A 309 13.67 7.97 6.12
C MET A 309 14.20 8.36 7.50
N HIS A 310 15.51 8.48 7.63
CA HIS A 310 16.15 8.82 8.89
C HIS A 310 17.50 9.48 8.66
N LYS A 311 17.90 10.38 9.55
CA LYS A 311 19.20 11.07 9.47
C LYS A 311 20.42 10.14 9.54
N ALA A 312 20.24 8.91 10.02
CA ALA A 312 21.29 7.88 10.02
C ALA A 312 21.44 7.18 8.65
N PHE A 313 20.61 7.51 7.66
CA PHE A 313 20.71 7.00 6.31
C PHE A 313 21.46 8.02 5.47
N GLY A 314 22.71 7.72 5.13
CA GLY A 314 23.58 8.65 4.39
C GLY A 314 23.25 8.72 2.89
N SER A 315 22.74 7.63 2.34
CA SER A 315 22.35 7.51 0.93
C SER A 315 21.40 6.33 0.74
N PHE A 316 20.71 6.30 -0.40
CA PHE A 316 19.83 5.21 -0.79
C PHE A 316 20.31 4.54 -2.08
N VAL A 317 20.32 3.22 -2.09
CA VAL A 317 20.46 2.39 -3.28
C VAL A 317 19.16 1.63 -3.45
N LEU A 318 18.40 1.92 -4.51
CA LEU A 318 17.18 1.20 -4.83
C LEU A 318 17.47 0.07 -5.82
N LEU A 319 17.09 -1.14 -5.45
CA LEU A 319 17.12 -2.29 -6.34
C LEU A 319 15.87 -2.25 -7.22
N LYS A 320 16.09 -2.30 -8.53
CA LYS A 320 15.04 -2.21 -9.54
C LYS A 320 14.87 -3.56 -10.24
N ASP A 321 13.67 -4.12 -10.13
CA ASP A 321 13.27 -5.31 -10.87
C ASP A 321 13.13 -4.99 -12.38
N ASN A 322 13.40 -5.98 -13.22
CA ASN A 322 13.23 -5.91 -14.67
C ASN A 322 11.74 -6.10 -15.05
N ASP A 323 10.95 -5.05 -14.82
CA ASP A 323 9.52 -5.00 -15.12
C ASP A 323 9.22 -4.68 -16.60
N TRP A 324 9.65 -5.57 -17.51
CA TRP A 324 9.44 -5.41 -18.94
C TRP A 324 7.95 -5.24 -19.29
N GLY A 325 7.65 -4.22 -20.09
CA GLY A 325 6.28 -3.96 -20.57
C GLY A 325 5.32 -3.38 -19.52
N LYS A 326 5.80 -2.93 -18.35
CA LYS A 326 4.94 -2.37 -17.28
C LYS A 326 5.22 -0.88 -17.02
N PRO A 327 4.74 0.04 -17.88
CA PRO A 327 5.01 1.49 -17.74
C PRO A 327 4.50 2.08 -16.42
N GLN A 328 3.40 1.52 -15.87
CA GLN A 328 2.87 1.97 -14.59
C GLN A 328 3.81 1.63 -13.41
N ALA A 329 4.46 0.47 -13.44
CA ALA A 329 5.45 0.07 -12.44
C ALA A 329 6.68 0.99 -12.55
N GLN A 330 7.17 1.24 -13.77
CA GLN A 330 8.27 2.18 -14.00
C GLN A 330 7.96 3.57 -13.43
N ALA A 331 6.80 4.13 -13.76
CA ALA A 331 6.40 5.45 -13.29
C ALA A 331 6.25 5.51 -11.75
N LEU A 332 5.82 4.41 -11.10
CA LEU A 332 5.75 4.34 -9.65
C LEU A 332 7.14 4.24 -9.01
N PHE A 333 8.05 3.46 -9.59
CA PHE A 333 9.45 3.39 -9.16
C PHE A 333 10.14 4.76 -9.27
N ASP A 334 9.93 5.48 -10.38
CA ASP A 334 10.48 6.82 -10.57
C ASP A 334 9.96 7.80 -9.50
N LYS A 335 8.69 7.70 -9.10
CA LYS A 335 8.16 8.47 -7.97
C LYS A 335 8.86 8.15 -6.65
N CYS A 336 9.26 6.90 -6.42
CA CYS A 336 10.03 6.50 -5.23
C CYS A 336 11.39 7.19 -5.22
N VAL A 337 12.11 7.15 -6.34
CA VAL A 337 13.40 7.85 -6.53
C VAL A 337 13.25 9.35 -6.29
N GLN A 338 12.24 9.97 -6.90
CA GLN A 338 12.02 11.41 -6.78
C GLN A 338 11.65 11.83 -5.37
N ARG A 339 10.89 11.01 -4.62
CA ARG A 339 10.58 11.29 -3.20
C ARG A 339 11.86 11.38 -2.37
N LEU A 340 12.79 10.43 -2.54
CA LEU A 340 14.06 10.40 -1.79
C LEU A 340 14.98 11.58 -2.17
N LYS A 341 15.10 11.88 -3.48
CA LYS A 341 15.86 13.04 -3.96
C LYS A 341 15.30 14.36 -3.42
N ARG A 342 13.97 14.54 -3.43
CA ARG A 342 13.31 15.73 -2.87
C ARG A 342 13.51 15.87 -1.36
N ALA A 343 13.73 14.76 -0.66
CA ALA A 343 14.07 14.76 0.75
C ALA A 343 15.57 15.05 1.02
N GLY A 344 16.36 15.29 -0.03
CA GLY A 344 17.77 15.70 0.09
C GLY A 344 18.79 14.55 0.11
N TYR A 345 18.36 13.30 -0.12
CA TYR A 345 19.28 12.16 -0.09
C TYR A 345 19.96 11.94 -1.45
N PRO A 346 21.25 11.53 -1.46
CA PRO A 346 21.85 10.86 -2.60
C PRO A 346 21.11 9.55 -2.90
N VAL A 347 20.75 9.31 -4.16
CA VAL A 347 20.00 8.12 -4.58
C VAL A 347 20.64 7.51 -5.82
N SER A 348 21.03 6.25 -5.71
CA SER A 348 21.44 5.39 -6.81
C SER A 348 20.39 4.32 -7.10
N VAL A 349 20.29 3.92 -8.36
CA VAL A 349 19.40 2.83 -8.79
C VAL A 349 20.26 1.77 -9.43
N VAL A 350 20.06 0.51 -9.04
CA VAL A 350 20.74 -0.65 -9.62
C VAL A 350 19.67 -1.60 -10.11
N SER A 351 19.78 -2.06 -11.36
CA SER A 351 18.91 -3.10 -11.93
C SER A 351 19.68 -4.39 -12.08
N SER A 352 18.97 -5.51 -12.05
CA SER A 352 19.57 -6.81 -12.33
C SER A 352 20.06 -6.88 -13.80
N SER A 353 21.26 -7.41 -14.02
CA SER A 353 21.84 -7.57 -15.36
C SER A 353 21.27 -8.76 -16.14
N SER A 354 20.71 -9.76 -15.45
CA SER A 354 20.05 -10.91 -16.03
C SER A 354 18.90 -11.38 -15.13
N GLY A 355 17.95 -12.14 -15.69
CA GLY A 355 16.75 -12.55 -14.96
C GLY A 355 15.82 -11.39 -14.62
N LYS A 356 14.77 -11.69 -13.86
CA LYS A 356 13.75 -10.69 -13.49
C LYS A 356 14.23 -9.81 -12.34
N ASP A 357 14.90 -10.40 -11.35
CA ASP A 357 15.27 -9.74 -10.12
C ASP A 357 16.69 -10.13 -9.66
N PHE A 358 17.12 -9.63 -8.49
CA PHE A 358 18.48 -9.87 -8.00
C PHE A 358 18.67 -11.28 -7.46
N ASN A 359 17.60 -11.94 -7.00
CA ASN A 359 17.68 -13.33 -6.57
C ASN A 359 17.78 -14.28 -7.76
N ASP A 360 17.13 -13.98 -8.87
CA ASP A 360 17.35 -14.70 -10.12
C ASP A 360 18.82 -14.58 -10.54
N LEU A 361 19.38 -13.37 -10.58
CA LEU A 361 20.80 -13.15 -10.92
C LEU A 361 21.76 -13.94 -10.01
N LEU A 362 21.54 -13.92 -8.70
CA LEU A 362 22.34 -14.68 -7.74
C LEU A 362 22.30 -16.19 -8.03
N ARG A 363 21.15 -16.70 -8.44
CA ARG A 363 20.93 -18.12 -8.73
C ARG A 363 21.36 -18.52 -10.13
N GLY A 364 22.02 -17.62 -10.86
CA GLY A 364 22.54 -17.85 -12.21
C GLY A 364 21.51 -17.65 -13.33
N ALA A 365 20.40 -16.94 -13.02
CA ALA A 365 19.28 -16.52 -13.88
C ALA A 365 19.15 -17.21 -15.23
#